data_AF-A0A962GQA0-F1
#
_entry.id   AF-A0A962GQA0-F1
#
_cell.length_a   1.000
_cell.length_b   1.000
_cell.length_c   1.000
_cell.angle_alpha   90.00
_cell.angle_beta   90.00
_cell.angle_gamma   90.00
#
_symmetry.space_group_name_H-M   'P 1'
#
loop_
_entity.id
_entity.type
_entity.pdbx_description
1 polymer ?
#
loop_
_entity_poly.entity_id
_entity_poly.type
_entity_poly.pdbx_seq_one_letter_code
_entity_poly.pdbx_strand_id
1 'polypeptide(L)'
;GGNVGIGFAIPASLASNVLEQLLAHGEVRRGSLGVQAQDLSADLARALGLEQQRGAVVTQVLPDSAAARAGIEAGDVITGLDGKTVRSAAELENIEGLLPLERSLRADLLRDGERLQKNFRLDAASALRLRGADLDSRLAGAELQELPLAMRQRGASGVQIGEVERGSRAAVNGLAPNDLIVAVNRVEVGNLAQLRRLVERAGGNQLLLTIYRGRRAYLVPMR
;
A
#
# COMPACT_ATOMS: atom_id res chain seq x y z
N GLY A 1 21.03 30.44 -15.41
CA GLY A 1 21.15 29.36 -14.42
C GLY A 1 21.41 28.08 -15.17
N GLY A 2 22.62 27.53 -15.03
CA GLY A 2 23.11 26.43 -15.86
C GLY A 2 22.47 25.09 -15.50
N ASN A 3 22.14 24.32 -16.55
CA ASN A 3 21.92 22.88 -16.45
C ASN A 3 23.24 22.22 -15.96
N VAL A 4 23.17 21.41 -14.90
CA VAL A 4 24.32 20.68 -14.35
C VAL A 4 24.61 19.37 -15.11
N GLY A 5 23.95 19.16 -16.25
CA GLY A 5 24.06 17.94 -17.07
C GLY A 5 23.19 16.77 -16.58
N ILE A 6 22.31 16.99 -15.59
CA ILE A 6 21.41 15.97 -15.04
C ILE A 6 20.00 16.22 -15.56
N GLY A 7 19.61 15.44 -16.57
CA GLY A 7 18.25 15.40 -17.08
C GLY A 7 17.55 14.13 -16.62
N PHE A 8 16.31 14.27 -16.11
CA PHE A 8 15.44 13.15 -15.81
C PHE A 8 14.41 13.01 -16.93
N ALA A 9 14.20 11.78 -17.42
CA ALA A 9 13.21 11.49 -18.45
C ALA A 9 12.24 10.42 -17.95
N ILE A 10 10.98 10.56 -18.33
CA ILE A 10 9.96 9.53 -18.15
C ILE A 10 10.12 8.54 -19.32
N PRO A 11 10.35 7.24 -19.07
CA PRO A 11 10.46 6.25 -20.14
C PRO A 11 9.19 6.19 -20.99
N ALA A 12 9.32 5.99 -22.31
CA ALA A 12 8.17 5.92 -23.21
C ALA A 12 7.18 4.80 -22.83
N SER A 13 7.69 3.65 -22.39
CA SER A 13 6.86 2.52 -21.92
C SER A 13 6.01 2.87 -20.70
N LEU A 14 6.54 3.69 -19.79
CA LEU A 14 5.80 4.21 -18.64
C LEU A 14 4.67 5.14 -19.10
N ALA A 15 4.98 6.08 -19.99
CA ALA A 15 3.99 7.02 -20.53
C ALA A 15 2.86 6.29 -21.28
N SER A 16 3.18 5.28 -22.10
CA SER A 16 2.20 4.47 -22.82
C SER A 16 1.24 3.73 -21.88
N ASN A 17 1.76 3.04 -20.86
CA ASN A 17 0.93 2.32 -19.88
C ASN A 17 -0.01 3.26 -19.11
N VAL A 18 0.47 4.46 -18.75
CA VAL A 18 -0.35 5.47 -18.07
C VAL A 18 -1.47 5.96 -18.97
N LEU A 19 -1.17 6.24 -20.24
CA LEU A 19 -2.17 6.70 -21.22
C LEU A 19 -3.25 5.64 -21.45
N GLU A 20 -2.89 4.37 -21.60
CA GLU A 20 -3.84 3.27 -21.77
C GLU A 20 -4.82 3.17 -20.59
N GLN A 21 -4.31 3.29 -19.36
CA GLN A 21 -5.15 3.28 -18.16
C GLN A 21 -6.10 4.48 -18.08
N LEU A 22 -5.62 5.68 -18.43
CA LEU A 22 -6.46 6.88 -18.47
C LEU A 22 -7.57 6.77 -19.52
N LEU A 23 -7.28 6.21 -20.70
CA LEU A 23 -8.28 5.98 -21.74
C LEU A 23 -9.30 4.91 -21.31
N ALA A 24 -8.87 3.84 -20.64
CA ALA A 24 -9.73 2.73 -20.25
C ALA A 24 -10.59 3.02 -19.01
N HIS A 25 -10.07 3.78 -18.04
CA HIS A 25 -10.68 3.90 -16.70
C HIS A 25 -10.82 5.34 -16.21
N GLY A 26 -10.28 6.34 -16.91
CA GLY A 26 -10.31 7.75 -16.49
C GLY A 26 -9.34 8.08 -15.35
N GLU A 27 -8.62 7.09 -14.80
CA GLU A 27 -7.67 7.23 -13.69
C GLU A 27 -6.51 6.23 -13.83
N VAL A 28 -5.37 6.54 -13.21
CA VAL A 28 -4.22 5.61 -13.13
C VAL A 28 -4.39 4.75 -11.88
N ARG A 29 -4.46 3.43 -12.06
CA ARG A 29 -4.57 2.48 -10.96
C ARG A 29 -3.23 1.77 -10.78
N ARG A 30 -2.50 2.13 -9.72
CA ARG A 30 -1.23 1.47 -9.40
C ARG A 30 -1.49 0.20 -8.61
N GLY A 31 -0.94 -0.91 -9.08
CA GLY A 31 -0.87 -2.13 -8.30
C GLY A 31 0.05 -1.98 -7.10
N SER A 32 -0.26 -2.68 -6.01
CA SER A 32 0.66 -2.86 -4.89
C SER A 32 0.61 -4.31 -4.44
N LEU A 33 1.79 -4.91 -4.26
CA LEU A 33 1.89 -6.24 -3.69
C LEU A 33 1.46 -6.22 -2.21
N GLY A 34 1.59 -5.06 -1.57
CA GLY A 34 1.28 -4.80 -0.16
C GLY A 34 2.32 -5.38 0.78
N VAL A 35 3.57 -5.09 0.48
CA VAL A 35 4.73 -5.31 1.35
C VAL A 35 5.41 -3.98 1.68
N GLN A 36 6.06 -3.93 2.83
CA GLN A 36 7.13 -2.97 3.09
C GLN A 36 8.45 -3.71 2.91
N ALA A 37 9.40 -3.05 2.24
CA ALA A 37 10.70 -3.65 1.96
C ALA A 37 11.83 -2.65 2.20
N GLN A 38 13.02 -3.20 2.46
CA GLN A 38 14.27 -2.46 2.51
C GLN A 38 15.28 -3.10 1.57
N ASP A 39 16.32 -2.36 1.21
CA ASP A 39 17.40 -2.89 0.36
C ASP A 39 18.15 -4.03 1.07
N LEU A 40 18.46 -5.09 0.32
CA LEU A 40 19.35 -6.14 0.80
C LEU A 40 20.79 -5.61 0.83
N SER A 41 21.26 -5.24 2.02
CA SER A 41 22.67 -4.90 2.23
C SER A 41 23.54 -6.15 2.32
N ALA A 42 24.85 -6.01 2.13
CA ALA A 42 25.80 -7.13 2.26
C ALA A 42 25.82 -7.73 3.68
N ASP A 43 25.60 -6.91 4.71
CA ASP A 43 25.51 -7.37 6.10
C ASP A 43 24.26 -8.20 6.33
N LEU A 44 23.13 -7.75 5.77
CA LEU A 44 21.85 -8.44 5.87
C LEU A 44 21.87 -9.76 5.09
N ALA A 45 22.45 -9.77 3.89
CA ALA A 45 22.63 -10.99 3.10
C ALA A 45 23.46 -12.05 3.85
N ARG A 46 24.56 -11.63 4.49
CA ARG A 46 25.37 -12.53 5.33
C ARG A 46 24.61 -13.06 6.54
N ALA A 47 23.85 -12.19 7.23
CA ALA A 47 23.05 -12.58 8.37
C ALA A 47 21.92 -13.58 8.01
N LEU A 48 21.39 -13.48 6.79
CA LEU A 48 20.35 -14.36 6.25
C LEU A 48 20.91 -15.60 5.53
N GLY A 49 22.24 -15.78 5.47
CA GLY A 49 22.87 -16.92 4.81
C GLY A 49 22.71 -16.92 3.27
N LEU A 50 22.55 -15.75 2.66
CA LEU A 50 22.31 -15.60 1.22
C LEU A 50 23.61 -15.31 0.46
N GLU A 51 23.82 -16.01 -0.65
CA GLU A 51 24.91 -15.70 -1.60
C GLU A 51 24.64 -14.42 -2.42
N GLN A 52 23.35 -14.14 -2.67
CA GLN A 52 22.89 -13.00 -3.44
C GLN A 52 22.97 -11.72 -2.59
N GLN A 53 23.60 -10.66 -3.12
CA GLN A 53 23.73 -9.36 -2.42
C GLN A 53 22.79 -8.27 -2.96
N ARG A 54 21.79 -8.63 -3.75
CA ARG A 54 20.84 -7.69 -4.35
C ARG A 54 19.44 -8.25 -4.30
N GLY A 55 18.48 -7.38 -3.98
CA GLY A 55 17.08 -7.74 -3.79
C GLY A 55 16.39 -6.77 -2.84
N ALA A 56 15.10 -6.98 -2.63
CA ALA A 56 14.29 -6.25 -1.67
C ALA A 56 13.89 -7.19 -0.53
N VAL A 57 14.35 -6.92 0.69
CA VAL A 57 14.00 -7.70 1.88
C VAL A 57 12.67 -7.20 2.41
N VAL A 58 11.70 -8.10 2.50
CA VAL A 58 10.37 -7.84 3.05
C VAL A 58 10.51 -7.66 4.55
N THR A 59 10.25 -6.46 5.04
CA THR A 59 10.26 -6.13 6.47
C THR A 59 8.89 -6.32 7.10
N GLN A 60 7.83 -6.13 6.30
CA GLN A 60 6.46 -6.29 6.75
C GLN A 60 5.57 -6.69 5.57
N VAL A 61 4.61 -7.58 5.83
CA VAL A 61 3.55 -7.91 4.88
C VAL A 61 2.27 -7.26 5.39
N LEU A 62 1.66 -6.41 4.57
CA LEU A 62 0.39 -5.80 4.95
C LEU A 62 -0.69 -6.88 4.99
N PRO A 63 -1.53 -6.91 6.03
CA PRO A 63 -2.62 -7.86 6.11
C PRO A 63 -3.50 -7.78 4.87
N ASP A 64 -3.89 -8.95 4.37
CA ASP A 64 -4.83 -9.11 3.26
C ASP A 64 -4.41 -8.42 1.96
N SER A 65 -3.11 -8.22 1.80
CA SER A 65 -2.51 -7.83 0.54
C SER A 65 -2.41 -9.02 -0.42
N ALA A 66 -1.99 -8.73 -1.66
CA ALA A 66 -1.63 -9.76 -2.62
C ALA A 66 -0.48 -10.64 -2.10
N ALA A 67 0.49 -10.03 -1.41
CA ALA A 67 1.61 -10.72 -0.77
C ALA A 67 1.15 -11.70 0.31
N ALA A 68 0.27 -11.25 1.21
CA ALA A 68 -0.26 -12.07 2.29
C ALA A 68 -1.00 -13.29 1.76
N ARG A 69 -1.84 -13.10 0.73
CA ARG A 69 -2.55 -14.21 0.06
C ARG A 69 -1.62 -15.16 -0.68
N ALA A 70 -0.50 -14.66 -1.19
CA ALA A 70 0.52 -15.46 -1.85
C ALA A 70 1.45 -16.21 -0.86
N GLY A 71 1.30 -15.97 0.45
CA GLY A 71 2.17 -16.55 1.48
C GLY A 71 3.60 -16.00 1.46
N ILE A 72 3.76 -14.75 1.02
CA ILE A 72 4.98 -13.97 1.23
C ILE A 72 5.01 -13.56 2.71
N GLU A 73 6.19 -13.61 3.32
CA GLU A 73 6.40 -13.38 4.74
C GLU A 73 7.51 -12.35 4.98
N ALA A 74 7.55 -11.78 6.19
CA ALA A 74 8.68 -10.95 6.59
C ALA A 74 9.94 -11.81 6.68
N GLY A 75 11.06 -11.30 6.17
CA GLY A 75 12.32 -12.03 5.99
C GLY A 75 12.54 -12.56 4.58
N ASP A 76 11.49 -12.63 3.75
CA ASP A 76 11.63 -12.98 2.34
C ASP A 76 12.47 -11.94 1.59
N VAL A 77 13.30 -12.40 0.66
CA VAL A 77 14.02 -11.51 -0.26
C VAL A 77 13.44 -11.65 -1.66
N ILE A 78 12.77 -10.61 -2.13
CA ILE A 78 12.25 -10.56 -3.50
C ILE A 78 13.40 -10.23 -4.45
N THR A 79 13.61 -11.11 -5.42
CA THR A 79 14.70 -11.01 -6.42
C THR A 79 14.17 -10.83 -7.84
N GLY A 80 12.89 -11.14 -8.06
CA GLY A 80 12.23 -10.92 -9.34
C GLY A 80 10.72 -10.77 -9.21
N LEU A 81 10.13 -9.99 -10.10
CA LEU A 81 8.70 -9.77 -10.18
C LEU A 81 8.27 -9.74 -11.65
N ASP A 82 7.40 -10.68 -12.02
CA ASP A 82 6.89 -10.90 -13.39
C ASP A 82 8.00 -10.91 -14.46
N GLY A 83 9.08 -11.67 -14.18
CA GLY A 83 10.23 -11.80 -15.08
C GLY A 83 11.21 -10.61 -15.07
N LYS A 84 10.92 -9.53 -14.33
CA LYS A 84 11.85 -8.41 -14.12
C LYS A 84 12.68 -8.64 -12.87
N THR A 85 13.99 -8.48 -12.98
CA THR A 85 14.90 -8.54 -11.82
C THR A 85 14.65 -7.36 -10.88
N VAL A 86 14.59 -7.65 -9.58
CA VAL A 86 14.49 -6.65 -8.51
C VAL A 86 15.84 -6.56 -7.82
N ARG A 87 16.48 -5.37 -7.84
CA ARG A 87 17.79 -5.17 -7.21
C ARG A 87 17.74 -4.38 -5.91
N SER A 88 16.66 -3.65 -5.66
CA SER A 88 16.44 -2.79 -4.50
C SER A 88 14.96 -2.69 -4.17
N ALA A 89 14.62 -2.20 -2.98
CA ALA A 89 13.26 -1.88 -2.58
C ALA A 89 12.64 -0.82 -3.50
N ALA A 90 13.42 0.18 -3.93
CA ALA A 90 12.95 1.18 -4.88
C ALA A 90 12.62 0.60 -6.26
N GLU A 91 13.41 -0.38 -6.74
CA GLU A 91 13.08 -1.11 -7.99
C GLU A 91 11.82 -1.95 -7.83
N LEU A 92 11.64 -2.62 -6.68
CA LEU A 92 10.42 -3.38 -6.39
C LEU A 92 9.18 -2.49 -6.48
N GLU A 93 9.17 -1.37 -5.76
CA GLU A 93 8.05 -0.40 -5.76
C GLU A 93 7.74 0.11 -7.18
N ASN A 94 8.77 0.42 -7.96
CA ASN A 94 8.61 0.88 -9.34
C ASN A 94 8.03 -0.21 -10.24
N ILE A 95 8.47 -1.46 -10.10
CA ILE A 95 7.92 -2.57 -10.88
C ILE A 95 6.45 -2.78 -10.50
N GLU A 96 6.14 -2.87 -9.20
CA GLU A 96 4.77 -3.03 -8.68
C GLU A 96 3.80 -2.01 -9.25
N GLY A 97 4.17 -0.72 -9.23
CA GLY A 97 3.32 0.37 -9.72
C GLY A 97 3.03 0.31 -11.23
N LEU A 98 3.72 -0.54 -11.99
CA LEU A 98 3.57 -0.71 -13.44
C LEU A 98 2.97 -2.06 -13.85
N LEU A 99 2.75 -2.94 -12.88
CA LEU A 99 2.17 -4.25 -13.17
C LEU A 99 0.67 -4.12 -13.45
N PRO A 100 0.14 -4.91 -14.40
CA PRO A 100 -1.28 -4.93 -14.69
C PRO A 100 -2.06 -5.49 -13.50
N LEU A 101 -3.23 -4.90 -13.23
CA LEU A 101 -4.17 -5.40 -12.23
C LEU A 101 -4.91 -6.63 -12.75
N GLU A 102 -5.47 -7.41 -11.83
CA GLU A 102 -6.37 -8.54 -12.06
C GLU A 102 -5.76 -9.73 -12.84
N ARG A 103 -4.47 -9.68 -13.18
CA ARG A 103 -3.70 -10.78 -13.79
C ARG A 103 -2.91 -11.56 -12.73
N SER A 104 -2.75 -12.87 -12.94
CA SER A 104 -1.81 -13.68 -12.16
C SER A 104 -0.38 -13.35 -12.56
N LEU A 105 0.43 -12.97 -11.58
CA LEU A 105 1.83 -12.57 -11.71
C LEU A 105 2.69 -13.48 -10.82
N ARG A 106 4.00 -13.52 -11.10
CA ARG A 106 4.96 -14.37 -10.38
C ARG A 106 5.96 -13.51 -9.61
N ALA A 107 6.21 -13.86 -8.35
CA ALA A 107 7.32 -13.35 -7.56
C ALA A 107 8.37 -14.46 -7.43
N ASP A 108 9.62 -14.12 -7.74
CA ASP A 108 10.80 -14.96 -7.50
C ASP A 108 11.47 -14.46 -6.20
N LEU A 109 11.52 -15.32 -5.17
CA LEU A 109 12.00 -14.94 -3.84
C LEU A 109 12.96 -15.96 -3.22
N LEU A 110 13.72 -15.50 -2.23
CA LEU A 110 14.58 -16.33 -1.39
C LEU A 110 14.04 -16.34 0.04
N ARG A 111 13.93 -17.52 0.63
CA ARG A 111 13.58 -17.73 2.04
C ARG A 111 14.53 -18.77 2.61
N ASP A 112 15.25 -18.44 3.67
CA ASP A 112 16.21 -19.34 4.31
C ASP A 112 17.24 -19.96 3.34
N GLY A 113 17.65 -19.20 2.32
CA GLY A 113 18.58 -19.66 1.27
C GLY A 113 17.93 -20.42 0.12
N GLU A 114 16.66 -20.82 0.23
CA GLU A 114 15.94 -21.55 -0.81
C GLU A 114 15.23 -20.62 -1.79
N ARG A 115 15.27 -20.97 -3.08
CA ARG A 115 14.54 -20.27 -4.14
C ARG A 115 13.10 -20.73 -4.16
N LEU A 116 12.17 -19.79 -3.97
CA LEU A 116 10.74 -20.01 -4.05
C LEU A 116 10.13 -19.16 -5.17
N GLN A 117 9.03 -19.68 -5.72
CA GLN A 117 8.18 -18.95 -6.64
C GLN A 117 6.78 -18.87 -6.06
N LYS A 118 6.23 -17.66 -5.97
CA LYS A 118 4.86 -17.44 -5.52
C LYS A 118 4.07 -16.74 -6.60
N ASN A 119 2.91 -17.30 -6.91
CA ASN A 119 1.95 -16.64 -7.77
C ASN A 119 1.08 -15.73 -6.91
N PHE A 120 0.88 -14.51 -7.36
CA PHE A 120 0.00 -13.55 -6.72
C PHE A 120 -0.85 -12.88 -7.77
N ARG A 121 -1.99 -12.38 -7.33
CA ARG A 121 -2.84 -11.53 -8.15
C ARG A 121 -2.86 -10.18 -7.49
N LEU A 122 -2.46 -9.15 -8.24
CA LEU A 122 -2.76 -7.80 -7.83
C LEU A 122 -4.25 -7.65 -8.01
N ASP A 123 -4.98 -7.65 -6.91
CA ASP A 123 -6.32 -7.10 -6.97
C ASP A 123 -6.17 -5.63 -7.37
N ALA A 124 -7.20 -5.05 -7.96
CA ALA A 124 -7.44 -3.62 -7.95
C ALA A 124 -7.72 -3.12 -6.51
N ALA A 125 -6.85 -3.49 -5.57
CA ALA A 125 -6.70 -2.90 -4.25
C ALA A 125 -5.50 -1.97 -4.40
N SER A 126 -5.66 -0.66 -4.52
CA SER A 126 -6.50 0.18 -3.67
C SER A 126 -6.85 1.38 -4.53
N ALA A 127 -8.13 1.73 -4.64
CA ALA A 127 -8.44 3.07 -5.11
C ALA A 127 -7.60 4.01 -4.23
N LEU A 128 -6.77 4.88 -4.84
CA LEU A 128 -5.94 5.80 -4.06
C LEU A 128 -6.79 6.61 -3.07
N ARG A 129 -8.07 6.75 -3.42
CA ARG A 129 -9.13 7.38 -2.66
C ARG A 129 -10.39 6.53 -2.67
N LEU A 130 -11.14 6.56 -1.58
CA LEU A 130 -12.50 6.05 -1.48
C LEU A 130 -13.38 7.10 -0.82
N ARG A 131 -14.60 7.25 -1.32
CA ARG A 131 -15.62 8.03 -0.62
C ARG A 131 -16.11 7.21 0.56
N GLY A 132 -16.11 7.80 1.75
CA GLY A 132 -16.55 7.15 2.97
C GLY A 132 -17.99 6.66 2.87
N ALA A 133 -18.86 7.39 2.15
CA ALA A 133 -20.25 6.99 1.91
C ALA A 133 -20.40 5.66 1.16
N ASP A 134 -19.44 5.31 0.28
CA ASP A 134 -19.44 4.04 -0.44
C ASP A 134 -19.04 2.86 0.47
N LEU A 135 -18.41 3.17 1.61
CA LEU A 135 -17.96 2.18 2.58
C LEU A 135 -18.96 1.99 3.73
N ASP A 136 -19.40 3.09 4.33
CA ASP A 136 -20.34 3.09 5.43
C ASP A 136 -21.03 4.46 5.56
N SER A 137 -22.34 4.47 5.79
CA SER A 137 -23.11 5.71 5.93
C SER A 137 -22.60 6.65 7.03
N ARG A 138 -21.95 6.12 8.08
CA ARG A 138 -21.37 6.90 9.18
C ARG A 138 -20.10 7.66 8.77
N LEU A 139 -19.48 7.24 7.66
CA LEU A 139 -18.32 7.89 7.04
C LEU A 139 -18.73 8.83 5.90
N ALA A 140 -20.03 9.06 5.69
CA ALA A 140 -20.50 9.94 4.62
C ALA A 140 -19.89 11.34 4.74
N GLY A 141 -19.36 11.84 3.61
CA GLY A 141 -18.66 13.11 3.47
C GLY A 141 -17.17 13.11 3.83
N ALA A 142 -16.57 11.95 4.15
CA ALA A 142 -15.11 11.81 4.20
C ALA A 142 -14.55 11.24 2.90
N GLU A 143 -13.37 11.71 2.50
CA GLU A 143 -12.50 11.04 1.52
C GLU A 143 -11.39 10.29 2.27
N LEU A 144 -11.29 8.99 2.03
CA LEU A 144 -10.30 8.09 2.62
C LEU A 144 -9.22 7.82 1.59
N GLN A 145 -7.95 7.93 1.93
CA GLN A 145 -6.86 7.74 0.98
C GLN A 145 -5.72 6.90 1.57
N GLU A 146 -5.00 6.22 0.67
CA GLU A 146 -3.76 5.53 1.05
C GLU A 146 -2.73 6.52 1.61
N LEU A 147 -1.94 6.06 2.59
CA LEU A 147 -0.86 6.85 3.14
C LEU A 147 0.14 7.25 2.02
N PRO A 148 0.58 8.52 1.97
CA PRO A 148 1.65 8.93 1.07
C PRO A 148 2.91 8.06 1.24
N LEU A 149 3.58 7.75 0.14
CA LEU A 149 4.77 6.88 0.11
C LEU A 149 5.85 7.32 1.11
N ALA A 150 6.12 8.62 1.18
CA ALA A 150 7.11 9.19 2.08
C ALA A 150 6.82 8.92 3.57
N MET A 151 5.55 8.74 3.94
CA MET A 151 5.17 8.36 5.31
C MET A 151 5.30 6.85 5.53
N ARG A 152 4.89 6.04 4.55
CA ARG A 152 5.04 4.57 4.62
C ARG A 152 6.50 4.14 4.77
N GLN A 153 7.40 4.78 4.02
CA GLN A 153 8.84 4.52 4.11
C GLN A 153 9.46 4.90 5.48
N ARG A 154 8.78 5.74 6.26
CA ARG A 154 9.16 6.05 7.65
C ARG A 154 8.51 5.11 8.66
N GLY A 155 7.90 4.02 8.21
CA GLY A 155 7.24 3.02 9.04
C GLY A 155 5.81 3.39 9.47
N ALA A 156 5.21 4.45 8.90
CA ALA A 156 3.81 4.77 9.19
C ALA A 156 2.87 3.81 8.44
N SER A 157 1.84 3.32 9.12
CA SER A 157 0.80 2.45 8.57
C SER A 157 -0.59 2.99 8.90
N GLY A 158 -1.57 2.75 8.02
CA GLY A 158 -2.93 3.25 8.19
C GLY A 158 -3.53 3.88 6.94
N VAL A 159 -4.70 4.49 7.12
CA VAL A 159 -5.46 5.19 6.08
C VAL A 159 -5.61 6.64 6.47
N GLN A 160 -5.19 7.54 5.60
CA GLN A 160 -5.32 8.97 5.85
C GLN A 160 -6.71 9.45 5.42
N ILE A 161 -7.30 10.36 6.19
CA ILE A 161 -8.45 11.12 5.77
C ILE A 161 -7.96 12.32 4.96
N GLY A 162 -8.35 12.37 3.69
CA GLY A 162 -8.04 13.48 2.80
C GLY A 162 -8.92 14.68 3.15
N GLU A 163 -10.10 14.73 2.54
CA GLU A 163 -11.09 15.78 2.78
C GLU A 163 -12.23 15.32 3.68
N VAL A 164 -12.84 16.26 4.39
CA VAL A 164 -14.08 16.05 5.14
C VAL A 164 -15.02 17.21 4.87
N GLU A 165 -16.17 16.91 4.26
CA GLU A 165 -17.21 17.88 3.97
C GLU A 165 -17.81 18.47 5.25
N ARG A 166 -18.00 19.79 5.29
CA ARG A 166 -18.59 20.46 6.46
C ARG A 166 -20.05 20.03 6.66
N GLY A 167 -20.42 19.77 7.91
CA GLY A 167 -21.78 19.32 8.26
C GLY A 167 -22.09 17.88 7.87
N SER A 168 -21.14 17.16 7.26
CA SER A 168 -21.29 15.74 6.95
C SER A 168 -21.32 14.86 8.19
N ARG A 169 -21.77 13.61 8.04
CA ARG A 169 -21.79 12.65 9.14
C ARG A 169 -20.39 12.34 9.66
N ALA A 170 -19.40 12.26 8.77
CA ALA A 170 -18.00 12.13 9.15
C ALA A 170 -17.53 13.32 10.02
N ALA A 171 -17.85 14.56 9.62
CA ALA A 171 -17.48 15.76 10.39
C ALA A 171 -18.17 15.79 11.76
N VAL A 172 -19.46 15.44 11.82
CA VAL A 172 -20.23 15.39 13.09
C VAL A 172 -19.69 14.33 14.04
N ASN A 173 -19.25 13.18 13.49
CA ASN A 173 -18.56 12.15 14.27
C ASN A 173 -17.15 12.59 14.71
N GLY A 174 -16.66 13.75 14.27
CA GLY A 174 -15.41 14.34 14.73
C GLY A 174 -14.20 14.00 13.88
N LEU A 175 -14.38 13.41 12.70
CA LEU A 175 -13.31 13.22 11.72
C LEU A 175 -12.90 14.56 11.10
N ALA A 176 -11.61 14.71 10.84
CA ALA A 176 -11.02 15.90 10.26
C ALA A 176 -9.99 15.55 9.18
N PRO A 177 -9.72 16.48 8.24
CA PRO A 177 -8.63 16.32 7.29
C PRO A 177 -7.29 16.02 7.98
N ASN A 178 -6.51 15.13 7.38
CA ASN A 178 -5.22 14.62 7.86
C ASN A 178 -5.27 13.71 9.10
N ASP A 179 -6.45 13.31 9.56
CA ASP A 179 -6.54 12.22 10.53
C ASP A 179 -5.98 10.94 9.91
N LEU A 180 -5.19 10.20 10.67
CA LEU A 180 -4.66 8.89 10.26
C LEU A 180 -5.40 7.79 11.01
N ILE A 181 -6.25 7.05 10.31
CA ILE A 181 -6.94 5.87 10.85
C ILE A 181 -5.93 4.72 10.95
N VAL A 182 -5.73 4.24 12.17
CA VAL A 182 -4.79 3.14 12.47
C VAL A 182 -5.46 1.88 12.98
N ALA A 183 -6.73 1.96 13.41
CA ALA A 183 -7.49 0.78 13.78
C ALA A 183 -9.01 0.98 13.61
N VAL A 184 -9.70 -0.14 13.37
CA VAL A 184 -11.16 -0.26 13.41
C VAL A 184 -11.52 -1.29 14.47
N ASN A 185 -12.35 -0.92 15.44
CA ASN A 185 -12.80 -1.82 16.51
C ASN A 185 -11.66 -2.56 17.23
N ARG A 186 -10.53 -1.86 17.45
CA ARG A 186 -9.28 -2.37 18.05
C ARG A 186 -8.47 -3.33 17.17
N VAL A 187 -8.88 -3.54 15.92
CA VAL A 187 -8.08 -4.27 14.92
C VAL A 187 -7.29 -3.26 14.09
N GLU A 188 -5.98 -3.41 14.05
CA GLU A 188 -5.10 -2.51 13.31
C GLU A 188 -5.41 -2.50 11.81
N VAL A 189 -5.24 -1.33 11.22
CA VAL A 189 -5.42 -1.06 9.80
C VAL A 189 -4.10 -0.57 9.24
N GLY A 190 -3.59 -1.25 8.21
CA GLY A 190 -2.37 -0.87 7.50
C GLY A 190 -2.63 -0.18 6.17
N ASN A 191 -3.79 -0.39 5.55
CA ASN A 191 -4.14 0.11 4.21
C ASN A 191 -5.65 0.22 4.01
N LEU A 192 -6.06 0.79 2.87
CA LEU A 192 -7.45 1.08 2.55
C LEU A 192 -8.29 -0.18 2.26
N ALA A 193 -7.67 -1.22 1.69
CA ALA A 193 -8.33 -2.50 1.46
C ALA A 193 -8.67 -3.23 2.78
N GLN A 194 -7.80 -3.13 3.78
CA GLN A 194 -8.03 -3.66 5.11
C GLN A 194 -9.10 -2.84 5.85
N LEU A 195 -9.04 -1.51 5.77
CA LEU A 195 -10.08 -0.64 6.30
C LEU A 195 -11.45 -1.03 5.75
N ARG A 196 -11.56 -1.17 4.42
CA ARG A 196 -12.82 -1.53 3.75
C ARG A 196 -13.43 -2.78 4.37
N ARG A 197 -12.68 -3.87 4.42
CA ARG A 197 -13.19 -5.16 4.91
C ARG A 197 -13.50 -5.15 6.40
N LEU A 198 -12.73 -4.42 7.21
CA LEU A 198 -13.01 -4.29 8.64
C LEU A 198 -14.29 -3.48 8.91
N VAL A 199 -14.55 -2.44 8.12
CA VAL A 199 -15.79 -1.66 8.21
C VAL A 199 -16.99 -2.46 7.69
N GLU A 200 -16.87 -3.11 6.54
CA GLU A 200 -17.91 -4.01 6.00
C GLU A 200 -18.28 -5.13 6.99
N ARG A 201 -17.27 -5.72 7.65
CA ARG A 201 -17.47 -6.77 8.67
C ARG A 201 -18.12 -6.20 9.94
N ALA A 202 -17.85 -4.95 10.30
CA ALA A 202 -18.52 -4.32 11.43
C ALA A 202 -20.02 -4.13 11.16
N GLY A 203 -20.40 -3.83 9.92
CA GLY A 203 -21.79 -3.70 9.49
C GLY A 203 -22.59 -2.75 10.39
N GLY A 204 -23.80 -3.15 10.77
CA GLY A 204 -24.69 -2.37 11.66
C GLY A 204 -24.27 -2.30 13.14
N ASN A 205 -23.18 -2.97 13.54
CA ASN A 205 -22.66 -2.89 14.91
C ASN A 205 -21.91 -1.57 15.14
N GLN A 206 -21.52 -1.29 16.39
CA GLN A 206 -20.70 -0.12 16.71
C GLN A 206 -19.40 -0.10 15.87
N LEU A 207 -19.11 1.06 15.29
CA LEU A 207 -17.87 1.33 14.58
C LEU A 207 -17.05 2.31 15.40
N LEU A 208 -15.92 1.86 15.90
CA LEU A 208 -14.96 2.66 16.65
C LEU A 208 -13.70 2.80 15.81
N LEU A 209 -13.31 4.02 15.49
CA LEU A 209 -12.04 4.29 14.84
C LEU A 209 -11.01 4.73 15.86
N THR A 210 -9.80 4.18 15.77
CA THR A 210 -8.62 4.78 16.40
C THR A 210 -7.90 5.60 15.36
N ILE A 211 -7.77 6.89 15.62
CA ILE A 211 -7.09 7.82 14.71
C ILE A 211 -5.92 8.50 15.40
N TYR A 212 -4.91 8.89 14.63
CA TYR A 212 -3.95 9.90 15.03
C TYR A 212 -4.28 11.24 14.39
N ARG A 213 -4.36 12.29 15.21
CA ARG A 213 -4.39 13.68 14.75
C ARG A 213 -3.13 14.38 15.26
N GLY A 214 -2.21 14.64 14.34
CA GLY A 214 -0.84 15.03 14.71
C GLY A 214 -0.14 13.90 15.48
N ARG A 215 0.20 14.14 16.75
CA ARG A 215 0.86 13.16 17.63
C ARG A 215 -0.05 12.53 18.69
N ARG A 216 -1.34 12.86 18.69
CA ARG A 216 -2.30 12.39 19.69
C ARG A 216 -3.21 11.34 19.07
N ALA A 217 -3.43 10.25 19.81
CA ALA A 217 -4.42 9.25 19.47
C ALA A 217 -5.81 9.66 19.99
N TYR A 218 -6.84 9.42 19.19
CA TYR A 218 -8.25 9.63 19.55
C TYR A 218 -9.05 8.37 19.24
N LEU A 219 -10.03 8.08 20.09
CA LEU A 219 -11.03 7.05 19.85
C LEU A 219 -12.31 7.75 19.40
N VAL A 220 -12.76 7.44 18.19
CA VAL A 220 -13.89 8.10 17.52
C VAL A 220 -15.01 7.08 17.32
N PRO A 221 -16.01 7.06 18.22
CA PRO A 221 -17.19 6.22 18.04
C PRO A 221 -18.07 6.83 16.95
N MET A 222 -18.33 6.07 15.89
CA MET A 222 -19.08 6.49 14.73
C MET A 222 -20.56 6.15 14.92
N ARG A 223 -21.44 7.13 14.70
CA ARG A 223 -22.90 7.00 14.79
C ARG A 223 -23.58 7.43 13.49
#